data_AF-A0A553G9W3-F1
#
_entry.id   AF-A0A553G9W3-F1
#
_cell.length_a   1.000
_cell.length_b   1.000
_cell.length_c   1.000
_cell.angle_alpha   90.00
_cell.angle_beta   90.00
_cell.angle_gamma   90.00
#
_symmetry.space_group_name_H-M   'P 1'
#
loop_
_entity.id
_entity.type
_entity.pdbx_description
1 polymer ?
#
loop_
_entity_poly.entity_id
_entity_poly.type
_entity_poly.pdbx_seq_one_letter_code
_entity_poly.pdbx_strand_id
1 'polypeptide(L)'
;MSKVNFTFTVKLDDNEFIRVDEHLYTTRSSLQGEELKIHVLSKCCLKVLKNFEGQLTQPVIEEWLLLSKALDQSCSYESQWDDKKILKELIAGSEHPVSWYANHCRVS
;
A
#
# COMPACT_ATOMS: atom_id res chain seq x y z
N MET A 1 16.06 -39.15 -4.42
CA MET A 1 14.89 -38.29 -4.17
C MET A 1 14.49 -37.65 -5.49
N SER A 2 13.28 -37.91 -5.99
CA SER A 2 12.78 -37.26 -7.20
C SER A 2 12.18 -35.90 -6.82
N LYS A 3 12.65 -34.81 -7.45
CA LYS A 3 12.01 -33.50 -7.35
C LYS A 3 11.00 -33.38 -8.49
N VAL A 4 9.75 -33.11 -8.14
CA VAL A 4 8.71 -32.74 -9.11
C VAL A 4 8.47 -31.25 -8.96
N ASN A 5 8.72 -30.50 -10.03
CA ASN A 5 8.43 -29.07 -10.07
C ASN A 5 7.06 -28.88 -10.72
N PHE A 6 6.17 -28.19 -10.01
CA PHE A 6 4.87 -27.77 -10.55
C PHE A 6 4.93 -26.28 -10.84
N THR A 7 4.37 -25.87 -11.99
CA THR A 7 4.20 -24.47 -12.37
C THR A 7 2.71 -24.18 -12.42
N PHE A 8 2.27 -23.20 -11.64
CA PHE A 8 0.88 -22.76 -11.60
C PHE A 8 0.74 -21.37 -12.24
N THR A 9 -0.34 -21.14 -12.99
CA THR A 9 -0.70 -19.81 -13.50
C THR A 9 -1.94 -19.34 -12.76
N VAL A 10 -1.82 -18.27 -12.00
CA VAL A 10 -2.94 -17.63 -11.31
C VAL A 10 -3.40 -16.42 -12.10
N LYS A 11 -4.70 -16.30 -12.33
CA LYS A 11 -5.32 -15.08 -12.86
C LYS A 11 -5.84 -14.23 -11.70
N LEU A 12 -5.42 -12.98 -11.67
CA LEU A 12 -5.91 -11.96 -10.74
C LEU A 12 -6.85 -11.03 -11.49
N ASP A 13 -7.92 -10.59 -10.83
CA ASP A 13 -8.75 -9.50 -11.35
C ASP A 13 -7.98 -8.18 -11.20
N ASP A 14 -8.13 -7.26 -12.16
CA ASP A 14 -7.41 -5.98 -12.15
C ASP A 14 -7.69 -5.15 -10.88
N ASN A 15 -8.82 -5.39 -10.19
CA ASN A 15 -9.17 -4.71 -8.95
C ASN A 15 -8.53 -5.35 -7.70
N GLU A 16 -7.89 -6.51 -7.83
CA GLU A 16 -7.36 -7.31 -6.72
C GLU A 16 -5.85 -7.19 -6.53
N PHE A 17 -5.18 -6.41 -7.38
CA PHE A 17 -3.75 -6.14 -7.25
C PHE A 17 -3.36 -4.80 -7.85
N ILE A 18 -2.24 -4.24 -7.39
CA ILE A 18 -1.47 -3.24 -8.13
C ILE A 18 -0.07 -3.80 -8.32
N ARG A 19 0.55 -3.45 -9.45
CA ARG A 19 1.95 -3.72 -9.70
C ARG A 19 2.72 -2.42 -9.63
N VAL A 20 3.75 -2.40 -8.81
CA VAL A 20 4.69 -1.28 -8.69
C VAL A 20 6.08 -1.85 -8.85
N ASP A 21 6.74 -1.48 -9.93
CA ASP A 21 8.03 -2.06 -10.34
C ASP A 21 7.99 -3.60 -10.40
N GLU A 22 8.81 -4.25 -9.59
CA GLU A 22 8.89 -5.70 -9.45
C GLU A 22 8.02 -6.25 -8.32
N HIS A 23 7.27 -5.38 -7.62
CA HIS A 23 6.43 -5.72 -6.48
C HIS A 23 4.96 -5.84 -6.86
N LEU A 24 4.32 -6.87 -6.32
CA LEU A 24 2.89 -7.10 -6.46
C LEU A 24 2.22 -6.87 -5.11
N TYR A 25 1.36 -5.86 -5.02
CA TYR A 25 0.54 -5.64 -3.84
C TYR A 25 -0.86 -6.18 -4.11
N THR A 26 -1.35 -7.09 -3.28
CA THR A 26 -2.61 -7.80 -3.52
C THR A 26 -3.38 -8.00 -2.23
N THR A 27 -4.69 -8.26 -2.33
CA THR A 27 -5.50 -8.70 -1.18
C THR A 27 -5.51 -10.21 -1.00
N ARG A 28 -4.90 -10.99 -1.92
CA ARG A 28 -4.90 -12.45 -1.88
C ARG A 28 -3.77 -12.98 -0.99
N SER A 29 -4.12 -13.33 0.25
CA SER A 29 -3.17 -13.91 1.21
C SER A 29 -2.57 -15.25 0.77
N SER A 30 -3.24 -16.00 -0.10
CA SER A 30 -2.75 -17.27 -0.63
C SER A 30 -1.46 -17.15 -1.45
N LEU A 31 -1.11 -15.94 -1.91
CA LEU A 31 0.07 -15.68 -2.73
C LEU A 31 1.32 -15.30 -1.93
N GLN A 32 1.19 -15.04 -0.63
CA GLN A 32 2.29 -14.54 0.22
C GLN A 32 3.46 -15.53 0.37
N GLY A 33 3.23 -16.82 0.08
CA GLY A 33 4.25 -17.87 0.19
C GLY A 33 5.03 -18.14 -1.10
N GLU A 34 4.67 -17.54 -2.23
CA GLU A 34 5.22 -17.93 -3.53
C GLU A 34 6.43 -17.10 -3.96
N GLU A 35 6.49 -15.80 -3.63
CA GLU A 35 7.61 -14.92 -3.99
C GLU A 35 7.85 -13.79 -2.97
N LEU A 36 9.13 -13.42 -2.75
CA LEU A 36 9.56 -12.35 -1.85
C LEU A 36 9.03 -10.94 -2.21
N LYS A 37 8.43 -10.78 -3.39
CA LYS A 37 7.96 -9.49 -3.91
C LYS A 37 6.44 -9.34 -3.84
N ILE A 38 5.73 -10.30 -3.26
CA ILE A 38 4.28 -10.27 -3.09
C ILE A 38 3.94 -9.74 -1.70
N HIS A 39 3.23 -8.62 -1.67
CA HIS A 39 2.82 -7.91 -0.46
C HIS A 39 1.31 -8.00 -0.30
N VAL A 40 0.85 -8.52 0.83
CA VAL A 40 -0.58 -8.63 1.11
C VAL A 40 -1.06 -7.37 1.82
N LEU A 41 -2.03 -6.67 1.24
CA LEU A 41 -2.67 -5.47 1.78
C LEU A 41 -4.15 -5.71 2.09
N SER A 42 -4.72 -4.84 2.92
CA SER A 42 -6.18 -4.77 3.10
C SER A 42 -6.87 -4.26 1.83
N LYS A 43 -8.15 -4.61 1.63
CA LYS A 43 -8.95 -4.10 0.51
C LYS A 43 -9.05 -2.58 0.50
N CYS A 44 -9.13 -1.96 1.68
CA CYS A 44 -9.17 -0.51 1.81
C CYS A 44 -7.87 0.13 1.32
N CYS A 45 -6.72 -0.40 1.76
CA CYS A 45 -5.42 0.10 1.32
C CYS A 45 -5.23 -0.04 -0.18
N LEU A 46 -5.58 -1.21 -0.75
CA LEU A 46 -5.47 -1.45 -2.17
C LEU A 46 -6.34 -0.48 -2.98
N LYS A 47 -7.57 -0.22 -2.53
CA LYS A 47 -8.49 0.72 -3.18
C LYS A 47 -7.95 2.15 -3.19
N VAL A 48 -7.26 2.56 -2.12
CA VAL A 48 -6.60 3.87 -2.05
C VAL A 48 -5.48 3.94 -3.09
N LEU A 49 -4.55 2.98 -3.05
CA LEU A 49 -3.39 2.95 -3.94
C LEU A 49 -3.77 2.85 -5.42
N LYS A 50 -4.84 2.13 -5.75
CA LYS A 50 -5.37 2.05 -7.12
C LYS A 50 -5.66 3.41 -7.76
N ASN A 51 -6.02 4.42 -6.98
CA ASN A 51 -6.25 5.77 -7.52
C ASN A 51 -4.97 6.46 -8.01
N PHE A 52 -3.81 5.92 -7.68
CA PHE A 52 -2.48 6.45 -8.01
C PHE A 52 -1.66 5.46 -8.86
N GLU A 53 -2.31 4.45 -9.43
CA GLU A 53 -1.65 3.45 -10.29
C GLU A 53 -0.88 4.14 -11.43
N GLY A 54 0.38 3.73 -11.63
CA GLY A 54 1.31 4.35 -12.58
C GLY A 54 2.10 5.55 -12.06
N GLN A 55 1.79 6.08 -10.87
CA GLN A 55 2.55 7.15 -10.20
C GLN A 55 3.25 6.67 -8.92
N LEU A 56 2.89 5.51 -8.42
CA LEU A 56 3.45 4.92 -7.21
C LEU A 56 4.84 4.35 -7.48
N THR A 57 5.72 4.51 -6.51
CA THR A 57 7.00 3.81 -6.40
C THR A 57 6.99 3.00 -5.10
N GLN A 58 7.85 1.99 -5.00
CA GLN A 58 7.96 1.21 -3.76
C GLN A 58 8.21 2.09 -2.51
N PRO A 59 9.16 3.05 -2.52
CA PRO A 59 9.39 3.93 -1.37
C PRO A 59 8.15 4.74 -0.96
N VAL A 60 7.35 5.21 -1.92
CA VAL A 60 6.11 5.96 -1.63
C VAL A 60 5.09 5.08 -0.91
N ILE A 61 4.94 3.82 -1.33
CA ILE A 61 4.01 2.89 -0.67
C ILE A 61 4.49 2.55 0.74
N GLU A 62 5.79 2.26 0.90
CA GLU A 62 6.37 1.94 2.20
C GLU A 62 6.22 3.10 3.19
N GLU A 63 6.56 4.32 2.75
CA GLU A 63 6.42 5.53 3.57
C GLU A 63 4.96 5.80 3.93
N TRP A 64 4.04 5.65 2.98
CA TRP A 64 2.61 5.80 3.26
C TRP A 64 2.12 4.79 4.30
N LEU A 65 2.49 3.51 4.18
CA LEU A 65 2.10 2.48 5.16
C LEU A 65 2.64 2.77 6.56
N LEU A 66 3.88 3.29 6.65
CA LEU A 66 4.49 3.71 7.92
C LEU A 66 3.76 4.93 8.50
N LEU A 67 3.47 5.93 7.67
CA LEU A 67 2.76 7.14 8.07
C LEU A 67 1.33 6.84 8.53
N SER A 68 0.56 6.05 7.79
CA SER A 68 -0.80 5.65 8.20
C SER A 68 -0.77 4.98 9.58
N LYS A 69 0.18 4.06 9.82
CA LYS A 69 0.34 3.41 11.12
C LYS A 69 0.73 4.39 12.24
N ALA A 70 1.64 5.33 11.97
CA ALA A 70 2.07 6.33 12.94
C ALA A 70 0.94 7.30 13.30
N LEU A 71 0.16 7.72 12.29
CA LEU A 71 -0.99 8.59 12.45
C LEU A 71 -2.07 7.92 13.31
N ASP A 72 -2.39 6.66 13.02
CA ASP A 72 -3.34 5.85 13.81
C ASP A 72 -2.89 5.67 15.27
N GLN A 73 -1.59 5.59 15.54
CA GLN A 73 -1.05 5.49 16.90
C GLN A 73 -1.04 6.83 17.65
N SER A 74 -0.92 7.94 16.92
CA SER A 74 -0.78 9.27 17.50
C SER A 74 -2.11 9.92 17.91
N CYS A 75 -3.24 9.45 17.36
CA CYS A 75 -4.54 10.09 17.50
C CYS A 75 -5.62 9.12 18.01
N SER A 76 -6.78 9.65 18.40
CA SER A 76 -7.91 8.82 18.83
C SER A 76 -8.42 7.94 17.68
N TYR A 77 -8.97 6.77 18.01
CA TYR A 77 -9.55 5.79 17.08
C TYR A 77 -10.60 6.37 16.10
N GLU A 78 -11.17 7.54 16.40
CA GLU A 78 -12.16 8.21 15.55
C GLU A 78 -11.53 9.12 14.48
N SER A 79 -10.20 9.28 14.48
CA SER A 79 -9.51 10.14 13.51
C SER A 79 -9.44 9.43 12.16
N GLN A 80 -10.11 9.99 11.16
CA GLN A 80 -9.98 9.57 9.76
C GLN A 80 -8.94 10.45 9.06
N TRP A 81 -8.10 9.83 8.25
CA TRP A 81 -7.03 10.49 7.49
C TRP A 81 -7.36 10.56 6.01
N ASP A 82 -7.04 11.67 5.38
CA ASP A 82 -7.14 11.86 3.94
C ASP A 82 -5.93 11.20 3.26
N ASP A 83 -5.98 9.88 3.11
CA ASP A 83 -4.93 9.10 2.46
C ASP A 83 -4.61 9.60 1.04
N LYS A 84 -5.60 10.17 0.33
CA LYS A 84 -5.37 10.72 -1.01
C LYS A 84 -4.46 11.95 -0.94
N LYS A 85 -4.65 12.81 0.06
CA LYS A 85 -3.79 13.98 0.26
C LYS A 85 -2.39 13.55 0.68
N ILE A 86 -2.26 12.60 1.60
CA ILE A 86 -0.96 12.08 2.04
C ILE A 86 -0.19 11.52 0.84
N LEU A 87 -0.80 10.63 0.05
CA LEU A 87 -0.14 10.05 -1.13
C LEU A 87 0.25 11.09 -2.18
N LYS A 88 -0.54 12.16 -2.37
CA LYS A 88 -0.15 13.24 -3.28
C LYS A 88 1.11 13.97 -2.82
N GLU A 89 1.22 14.28 -1.53
CA GLU A 89 2.43 14.90 -0.98
C GLU A 89 3.65 13.99 -1.12
N LEU A 90 3.49 12.70 -0.83
CA LEU A 90 4.56 11.70 -0.98
C LEU A 90 5.01 11.54 -2.43
N ILE A 91 4.07 11.45 -3.39
CA ILE A 91 4.36 11.36 -4.82
C ILE A 91 5.05 12.65 -5.32
N ALA A 92 4.68 13.82 -4.78
CA ALA A 92 5.31 15.08 -5.10
C ALA A 92 6.74 15.22 -4.54
N GLY A 93 7.18 14.31 -3.66
CA GLY A 93 8.47 14.39 -2.98
C GLY A 93 8.51 15.45 -1.88
N SER A 94 7.35 15.86 -1.37
CA SER A 94 7.26 16.79 -0.25
C SER A 94 7.48 16.04 1.07
N GLU A 95 8.67 16.16 1.65
CA GLU A 95 8.95 15.59 2.97
C GLU A 95 8.35 16.47 4.08
N HIS A 96 7.45 15.87 4.88
CA HIS A 96 6.83 16.53 6.03
C HIS A 96 6.97 15.66 7.28
N PRO A 97 7.09 16.25 8.48
CA PRO A 97 7.03 15.48 9.72
C PRO A 97 5.61 14.93 9.96
N VAL A 98 5.50 13.83 10.71
CA VAL A 98 4.20 13.21 11.08
C VAL A 98 3.20 14.22 11.66
N SER A 99 3.68 15.16 12.48
CA SER A 99 2.86 16.22 13.08
C SER A 99 2.21 17.14 12.04
N TRP A 100 2.86 17.36 10.89
CA TRP A 100 2.27 18.14 9.81
C TRP A 100 1.09 17.40 9.20
N TYR A 101 1.24 16.11 8.89
CA TYR A 101 0.17 15.27 8.38
C TYR A 101 -1.01 15.18 9.36
N ALA A 102 -0.74 15.05 10.66
CA ALA A 102 -1.77 15.04 11.69
C ALA A 102 -2.62 16.32 11.71
N ASN A 103 -2.00 17.47 11.41
CA ASN A 103 -2.68 18.77 11.40
C ASN A 103 -3.36 19.10 10.06
N HIS A 104 -2.86 18.57 8.94
CA HIS A 104 -3.28 19.00 7.59
C HIS A 104 -4.03 17.93 6.80
N CYS A 105 -3.96 16.67 7.21
CA CYS A 105 -4.54 15.54 6.48
C CYS A 105 -5.65 14.84 7.26
N ARG A 106 -6.18 15.45 8.32
CA ARG A 106 -7.38 14.94 8.99
C ARG A 106 -8.62 15.21 8.14
N VAL A 107 -9.44 14.18 7.93
CA VAL A 107 -10.76 14.34 7.29
C VAL A 107 -11.62 15.17 8.23
N SER A 108 -12.09 16.32 7.72
CA SER A 108 -12.94 17.27 8.45
C SER A 108 -14.37 16.75 8.58
#